data_AF-A0AAW2HG00-F1
#
_entry.id   AF-A0AAW2HG00-F1
#
_cell.length_a   1.000
_cell.length_b   1.000
_cell.length_c   1.000
_cell.angle_alpha   90.00
_cell.angle_beta   90.00
_cell.angle_gamma   90.00
#
_symmetry.space_group_name_H-M   'P 1'
#
loop_
_entity.id
_entity.type
_entity.pdbx_description
1 polymer ?
#
loop_
_entity_poly.entity_id
_entity_poly.type
_entity_poly.pdbx_seq_one_letter_code
_entity_poly.pdbx_strand_id
1 'polypeptide(L)'
;MDIVMHNDLELCYPPYPEKKNVDFLSYFGEKTNHSLIVSKILGYCNGSDLMNIARVCRAWKKICFQDKAAVIRMKLYIAKRNLTKENQLQTHNSIQYNNESTPKKRRPLSCWNENFNFSHKKQSPGSPPVSPRRMKFFKYVQEAKKLGRNGKLTPCPKCSLPSKVNEEERSGQCTQFRCAFLFCLQCQCSFHKGTACKYFITSSPSSSPSKVSHHIIGSRQSKKALRRL
;
A
#
# COMPACT_ATOMS: atom_id res chain seq x y z
N MET A 1 -66.77 51.12 -4.59
CA MET A 1 -65.31 51.26 -4.49
C MET A 1 -64.76 49.91 -4.86
N ASP A 2 -64.25 49.74 -6.06
CA ASP A 2 -63.34 48.63 -6.34
C ASP A 2 -62.28 49.09 -7.33
N ILE A 3 -61.07 48.76 -6.93
CA ILE A 3 -59.82 49.34 -7.36
C ILE A 3 -59.30 48.57 -8.57
N VAL A 4 -58.86 49.37 -9.54
CA VAL A 4 -58.07 49.06 -10.73
C VAL A 4 -57.04 47.94 -10.51
N MET A 5 -57.00 46.97 -11.44
CA MET A 5 -55.79 46.21 -11.75
C MET A 5 -55.49 46.42 -13.23
N HIS A 6 -54.63 47.39 -13.52
CA HIS A 6 -53.95 47.54 -14.80
C HIS A 6 -53.07 46.30 -15.02
N ASN A 7 -53.24 45.66 -16.17
CA ASN A 7 -52.53 44.43 -16.52
C ASN A 7 -51.79 44.59 -17.86
N ASP A 8 -51.00 45.67 -17.97
CA ASP A 8 -50.17 45.96 -19.14
C ASP A 8 -48.68 46.00 -18.74
N LEU A 9 -48.07 44.83 -18.59
CA LEU A 9 -46.61 44.66 -18.63
C LEU A 9 -46.30 43.40 -19.45
N GLU A 10 -46.50 43.51 -20.76
CA GLU A 10 -45.78 42.67 -21.73
C GLU A 10 -44.28 42.95 -21.58
N LEU A 11 -43.62 42.13 -20.76
CA LEU A 11 -42.17 42.07 -20.68
C LEU A 11 -41.65 41.50 -22.01
N CYS A 12 -41.26 42.38 -22.93
CA CYS A 12 -40.35 42.06 -24.02
C CYS A 12 -39.04 41.51 -23.44
N TYR A 13 -38.98 40.20 -23.20
CA TYR A 13 -37.72 39.52 -22.96
C TYR A 13 -36.93 39.52 -24.27
N PRO A 14 -35.76 40.18 -24.33
CA PRO A 14 -34.89 40.05 -25.49
C PRO A 14 -34.50 38.58 -25.66
N PRO A 15 -34.38 38.06 -26.89
CA PRO A 15 -33.91 36.71 -27.12
C PRO A 15 -32.54 36.59 -26.47
N TYR A 16 -32.43 35.71 -25.47
CA TYR A 16 -31.18 35.48 -24.75
C TYR A 16 -30.04 35.33 -25.76
N PRO A 17 -29.03 36.21 -25.77
CA PRO A 17 -27.86 35.98 -26.60
C PRO A 17 -27.27 34.65 -26.17
N GLU A 18 -27.03 33.75 -27.14
CA GLU A 18 -26.45 32.42 -26.92
C GLU A 18 -25.41 32.48 -25.80
N LYS A 19 -25.66 31.78 -24.68
CA LYS A 19 -24.78 31.80 -23.51
C LYS A 19 -23.40 31.30 -23.94
N LYS A 20 -22.51 32.23 -24.30
CA LYS A 20 -21.11 31.94 -24.53
C LYS A 20 -20.52 31.59 -23.18
N ASN A 21 -20.24 30.31 -22.97
CA ASN A 21 -19.51 29.85 -21.80
C ASN A 21 -18.11 30.48 -21.83
N VAL A 22 -17.79 31.29 -20.82
CA VAL A 22 -16.49 31.94 -20.70
C VAL A 22 -15.61 31.10 -19.78
N ASP A 23 -14.48 30.64 -20.31
CA ASP A 23 -13.39 30.08 -19.52
C ASP A 23 -12.72 31.21 -18.72
N PHE A 24 -13.11 31.36 -17.46
CA PHE A 24 -12.65 32.45 -16.61
C PHE A 24 -11.14 32.41 -16.38
N LEU A 25 -10.52 31.22 -16.31
CA LEU A 25 -9.09 31.11 -16.02
C LEU A 25 -8.28 31.57 -17.23
N SER A 26 -8.65 31.13 -18.43
CA SER A 26 -8.06 31.64 -19.68
C SER A 26 -8.36 33.13 -19.89
N TYR A 27 -9.55 33.60 -19.51
CA TYR A 27 -9.90 35.01 -19.61
C TYR A 27 -9.01 35.89 -18.72
N PHE A 28 -8.81 35.51 -17.45
CA PHE A 28 -7.95 36.24 -16.52
C PHE A 28 -6.46 36.07 -16.80
N GLY A 29 -6.04 34.86 -17.16
CA GLY A 29 -4.63 34.50 -17.31
C GLY A 29 -4.02 34.80 -18.68
N GLU A 30 -4.79 34.80 -19.76
CA GLU A 30 -4.27 35.06 -21.11
C GLU A 30 -4.81 36.35 -21.74
N LYS A 31 -6.11 36.63 -21.60
CA LYS A 31 -6.74 37.75 -22.31
C LYS A 31 -6.60 39.09 -21.60
N THR A 32 -6.66 39.08 -20.27
CA THR A 32 -6.73 40.32 -19.47
C THR A 32 -5.55 40.52 -18.51
N ASN A 33 -4.61 39.57 -18.47
CA ASN A 33 -3.35 39.64 -17.71
C ASN A 33 -3.52 39.95 -16.19
N HIS A 34 -4.63 39.55 -15.58
CA HIS A 34 -4.90 39.71 -14.15
C HIS A 34 -4.22 38.61 -13.31
N SER A 35 -2.89 38.57 -13.37
CA SER A 35 -2.07 37.53 -12.75
C SER A 35 -2.25 37.42 -11.23
N LEU A 36 -2.56 38.53 -10.54
CA LEU A 36 -2.82 38.54 -9.09
C LEU A 36 -4.09 37.77 -8.71
N ILE A 37 -5.17 37.95 -9.48
CA ILE A 37 -6.44 37.25 -9.25
C ILE A 37 -6.24 35.76 -9.47
N VAL A 38 -5.58 35.41 -10.58
CA VAL A 38 -5.19 34.04 -10.88
C VAL A 38 -4.34 33.44 -9.75
N SER A 39 -3.33 34.17 -9.27
CA SER A 39 -2.47 33.72 -8.18
C SER A 39 -3.26 33.45 -6.91
N LYS A 40 -4.24 34.32 -6.58
CA LYS A 40 -5.14 34.12 -5.43
C LYS A 40 -6.03 32.89 -5.60
N ILE A 41 -6.60 32.68 -6.80
CA ILE A 41 -7.40 31.48 -7.12
C ILE A 41 -6.55 30.21 -6.98
N LEU A 42 -5.36 30.19 -7.59
CA LEU A 42 -4.41 29.08 -7.49
C LEU A 42 -3.90 28.88 -6.06
N GLY A 43 -3.92 29.94 -5.23
CA GLY A 43 -3.58 29.92 -3.81
C GLY A 43 -4.53 29.06 -2.96
N TYR A 44 -5.81 28.98 -3.34
CA TYR A 44 -6.79 28.09 -2.69
C TYR A 44 -6.64 26.63 -3.10
N CYS A 45 -5.92 26.35 -4.18
CA CYS A 45 -5.76 25.01 -4.73
C CYS A 45 -4.57 24.29 -4.09
N ASN A 46 -4.80 23.06 -3.62
CA ASN A 46 -3.71 22.20 -3.15
C ASN A 46 -2.91 21.63 -4.33
N GLY A 47 -1.76 21.00 -4.06
CA GLY A 47 -0.90 20.49 -5.13
C GLY A 47 -1.55 19.42 -6.03
N SER A 48 -2.54 18.66 -5.55
CA SER A 48 -3.31 17.72 -6.35
C SER A 48 -4.28 18.44 -7.28
N ASP A 49 -5.00 19.44 -6.76
CA ASP A 49 -5.95 20.25 -7.52
C ASP A 49 -5.24 20.99 -8.65
N LEU A 50 -4.07 21.58 -8.37
CA LEU A 50 -3.23 22.25 -9.36
C LEU A 50 -2.81 21.31 -10.49
N MET A 51 -2.50 20.04 -10.19
CA MET A 51 -2.20 19.04 -11.22
C MET A 51 -3.41 18.70 -12.08
N ASN A 52 -4.63 18.71 -11.51
CA ASN A 52 -5.86 18.48 -12.25
C ASN A 52 -6.22 19.69 -13.13
N ILE A 53 -6.12 20.90 -12.58
CA ILE A 53 -6.32 22.17 -13.32
C ILE A 53 -5.38 22.23 -14.54
N ALA A 54 -4.10 21.91 -14.36
CA ALA A 54 -3.12 21.88 -15.44
C ALA A 54 -3.38 20.78 -16.51
N ARG A 55 -4.33 19.87 -16.30
CA ARG A 55 -4.72 18.82 -17.25
C ARG A 55 -5.98 19.16 -18.05
N VAL A 56 -6.71 20.22 -17.69
CA VAL A 56 -7.96 20.60 -18.36
C VAL A 56 -7.68 21.04 -19.80
N CYS A 57 -6.75 21.97 -20.00
CA CYS A 57 -6.34 22.42 -21.33
C CYS A 57 -4.92 23.02 -21.32
N ARG A 58 -4.38 23.34 -22.52
CA ARG A 58 -3.03 23.90 -22.67
C ARG A 58 -2.89 25.30 -22.06
N ALA A 59 -3.95 26.12 -22.16
CA ALA A 59 -3.98 27.47 -21.59
C ALA A 59 -3.90 27.42 -20.05
N TRP A 60 -4.72 26.59 -19.41
CA TRP A 60 -4.72 26.41 -17.95
C TRP A 60 -3.38 25.90 -17.46
N LYS A 61 -2.79 24.94 -18.19
CA LYS A 61 -1.43 24.47 -17.93
C LYS A 61 -0.45 25.64 -17.93
N LYS A 62 -0.41 26.44 -19.00
CA LYS A 62 0.49 27.61 -19.12
C LYS A 62 0.32 28.58 -17.95
N ILE A 63 -0.91 28.90 -17.59
CA ILE A 63 -1.25 29.79 -16.48
C ILE A 63 -0.72 29.23 -15.14
N CYS A 64 -0.93 27.95 -14.86
CA CYS A 64 -0.39 27.32 -13.66
C CYS A 64 1.15 27.35 -13.61
N PHE A 65 1.84 27.23 -14.75
CA PHE A 65 3.30 27.27 -14.81
C PHE A 65 3.90 28.68 -14.74
N GLN A 66 3.11 29.73 -14.99
CA GLN A 66 3.52 31.13 -14.80
C GLN A 66 3.53 31.53 -13.32
N ASP A 67 2.68 30.92 -12.48
CA ASP A 67 2.64 31.18 -11.05
C ASP A 67 3.70 30.34 -10.30
N LYS A 68 4.74 31.01 -9.79
CA LYS A 68 5.86 30.36 -9.09
C LYS A 68 5.40 29.56 -7.86
N ALA A 69 4.44 30.08 -7.10
CA ALA A 69 3.98 29.45 -5.87
C ALA A 69 3.18 28.16 -6.17
N ALA A 70 2.35 28.19 -7.22
CA ALA A 70 1.64 27.03 -7.73
C ALA A 70 2.61 25.95 -8.23
N VAL A 71 3.63 26.34 -9.00
CA VAL A 71 4.68 25.41 -9.46
C VAL A 71 5.41 24.74 -8.30
N ILE A 72 5.76 25.49 -7.25
CA ILE A 72 6.38 24.93 -6.05
C ILE A 72 5.44 23.91 -5.39
N ARG A 73 4.16 24.24 -5.19
CA ARG A 73 3.16 23.32 -4.63
C ARG A 73 3.00 22.05 -5.47
N MET A 74 2.96 22.17 -6.80
CA MET A 74 2.90 21.04 -7.72
C MET A 74 4.15 20.16 -7.62
N LYS A 75 5.34 20.75 -7.59
CA LYS A 75 6.60 20.01 -7.41
C LYS A 75 6.65 19.29 -6.07
N LEU A 76 6.27 19.94 -4.98
CA LEU A 76 6.20 19.33 -3.65
C LEU A 76 5.18 18.19 -3.61
N TYR A 77 4.04 18.34 -4.28
CA TYR A 77 3.06 17.27 -4.41
C TYR A 77 3.59 16.08 -5.21
N ILE A 78 4.25 16.33 -6.36
CA ILE A 78 4.88 15.27 -7.14
C ILE A 78 5.99 14.59 -6.34
N ALA A 79 6.85 15.34 -5.65
CA ALA A 79 7.91 14.80 -4.80
C ALA A 79 7.35 13.96 -3.64
N LYS A 80 6.32 14.46 -2.94
CA LYS A 80 5.61 13.71 -1.89
C LYS A 80 4.96 12.44 -2.45
N ARG A 81 4.34 12.53 -3.63
CA ARG A 81 3.74 11.40 -4.32
C ARG A 81 4.81 10.41 -4.77
N ASN A 82 5.97 10.87 -5.24
CA ASN A 82 7.08 10.01 -5.65
C ASN A 82 7.73 9.36 -4.45
N LEU A 83 7.94 10.07 -3.34
CA LEU A 83 8.40 9.46 -2.08
C LEU A 83 7.39 8.44 -1.55
N THR A 84 6.10 8.75 -1.60
CA THR A 84 5.05 7.80 -1.20
C THR A 84 4.98 6.62 -2.17
N LYS A 85 5.16 6.87 -3.47
CA LYS A 85 5.27 5.82 -4.49
C LYS A 85 6.54 5.02 -4.35
N GLU A 86 7.67 5.59 -3.97
CA GLU A 86 8.93 4.91 -3.71
C GLU A 86 8.84 4.13 -2.41
N ASN A 87 8.06 4.59 -1.42
CA ASN A 87 7.71 3.83 -0.23
C ASN A 87 6.65 2.75 -0.54
N GLN A 88 5.73 2.99 -1.48
CA GLN A 88 4.79 2.01 -2.02
C GLN A 88 5.49 0.99 -2.93
N LEU A 89 6.52 1.41 -3.66
CA LEU A 89 7.41 0.60 -4.47
C LEU A 89 8.46 -0.03 -3.59
N GLN A 90 8.81 0.46 -2.40
CA GLN A 90 9.64 -0.30 -1.45
C GLN A 90 8.78 -1.37 -0.77
N THR A 91 7.49 -1.11 -0.57
CA THR A 91 6.54 -2.13 -0.12
C THR A 91 6.17 -3.11 -1.24
N HIS A 92 6.14 -2.69 -2.52
CA HIS A 92 5.84 -3.54 -3.70
C HIS A 92 7.07 -4.16 -4.38
N ASN A 93 8.26 -3.54 -4.31
CA ASN A 93 9.56 -4.06 -4.80
C ASN A 93 10.25 -4.93 -3.74
N SER A 94 9.59 -5.20 -2.61
CA SER A 94 9.85 -6.44 -1.89
C SER A 94 9.28 -7.68 -2.59
N ILE A 95 8.52 -7.49 -3.70
CA ILE A 95 7.94 -8.58 -4.51
C ILE A 95 8.45 -8.62 -5.96
N GLN A 96 9.04 -7.57 -6.53
CA GLN A 96 9.62 -7.66 -7.87
C GLN A 96 11.11 -7.30 -7.89
N TYR A 97 11.88 -8.35 -8.14
CA TYR A 97 13.25 -8.33 -8.59
C TYR A 97 13.46 -7.30 -9.69
N ASN A 98 14.62 -6.64 -9.60
CA ASN A 98 15.44 -6.13 -10.69
C ASN A 98 15.00 -6.64 -12.07
N ASN A 99 14.74 -5.71 -12.99
CA ASN A 99 15.57 -5.61 -14.19
C ASN A 99 15.45 -4.23 -14.84
N GLU A 100 16.64 -3.67 -15.06
CA GLU A 100 17.03 -2.78 -16.15
C GLU A 100 16.67 -1.29 -16.10
N SER A 101 17.66 -0.54 -15.62
CA SER A 101 18.16 0.60 -16.38
C SER A 101 18.77 0.13 -17.70
N THR A 102 18.11 0.49 -18.82
CA THR A 102 18.68 1.09 -20.06
C THR A 102 19.59 0.23 -20.98
N PRO A 103 19.84 0.58 -22.27
CA PRO A 103 19.18 1.43 -23.27
C PRO A 103 18.88 0.69 -24.61
N LYS A 104 18.22 1.39 -25.54
CA LYS A 104 17.92 0.98 -26.93
C LYS A 104 19.07 0.23 -27.65
N LYS A 105 18.84 -1.02 -28.09
CA LYS A 105 19.15 -1.60 -29.43
C LYS A 105 18.87 -3.10 -29.42
N ARG A 106 17.91 -3.54 -30.25
CA ARG A 106 17.56 -4.96 -30.46
C ARG A 106 18.68 -5.68 -31.22
N ARG A 107 19.19 -6.80 -30.68
CA ARG A 107 19.94 -7.82 -31.43
C ARG A 107 19.41 -9.22 -31.07
N PRO A 108 19.41 -10.21 -31.99
CA PRO A 108 18.82 -11.53 -31.76
C PRO A 108 19.57 -12.38 -30.73
N LEU A 109 18.81 -13.21 -30.02
CA LEU A 109 19.15 -13.90 -28.77
C LEU A 109 20.09 -15.11 -28.88
N SER A 110 20.82 -15.30 -29.99
CA SER A 110 21.58 -16.53 -30.24
C SER A 110 23.08 -16.46 -29.89
N CYS A 111 23.64 -15.30 -29.54
CA CYS A 111 25.08 -15.15 -29.33
C CYS A 111 25.53 -15.08 -27.86
N TRP A 112 24.64 -15.29 -26.88
CA TRP A 112 24.95 -15.05 -25.46
C TRP A 112 25.37 -16.28 -24.65
N ASN A 113 25.42 -17.48 -25.26
CA ASN A 113 25.75 -18.71 -24.53
C ASN A 113 27.19 -19.20 -24.67
N GLU A 114 28.06 -18.45 -25.34
CA GLU A 114 29.47 -18.79 -25.42
C GLU A 114 30.28 -17.73 -24.70
N ASN A 115 31.00 -18.17 -23.65
CA ASN A 115 32.00 -17.42 -22.89
C ASN A 115 31.49 -16.54 -21.75
N PHE A 116 31.14 -17.12 -20.60
CA PHE A 116 31.55 -16.55 -19.30
C PHE A 116 31.77 -17.65 -18.26
N ASN A 117 32.76 -18.51 -18.51
CA ASN A 117 33.52 -19.15 -17.44
C ASN A 117 34.43 -18.08 -16.80
N PHE A 118 33.95 -17.36 -15.79
CA PHE A 118 34.84 -16.66 -14.86
C PHE A 118 34.29 -16.69 -13.44
N SER A 119 34.89 -17.59 -12.64
CA SER A 119 34.87 -17.60 -11.20
C SER A 119 35.31 -16.24 -10.64
N HIS A 120 34.35 -15.38 -10.27
CA HIS A 120 34.62 -14.29 -9.33
C HIS A 120 33.45 -14.13 -8.36
N LYS A 121 33.61 -14.69 -7.16
CA LYS A 121 32.81 -14.35 -5.97
C LYS A 121 33.04 -12.87 -5.64
N LYS A 122 32.21 -11.98 -6.18
CA LYS A 122 32.12 -10.60 -5.67
C LYS A 122 31.40 -10.64 -4.33
N GLN A 123 32.14 -10.39 -3.24
CA GLN A 123 31.54 -10.10 -1.94
C GLN A 123 30.80 -8.77 -2.08
N SER A 124 29.46 -8.82 -2.05
CA SER A 124 28.62 -7.63 -2.00
C SER A 124 28.83 -6.92 -0.65
N PRO A 125 28.83 -5.57 -0.60
CA PRO A 125 28.82 -4.84 0.66
C PRO A 125 27.62 -5.30 1.49
N GLY A 126 27.86 -5.66 2.75
CA GLY A 126 26.86 -6.24 3.65
C GLY A 126 25.60 -5.37 3.68
N SER A 127 24.53 -5.88 3.06
CA SER A 127 23.21 -5.28 3.19
C SER A 127 22.86 -5.11 4.67
N PRO A 128 22.16 -4.04 5.08
CA PRO A 128 21.69 -3.90 6.45
C PRO A 128 20.98 -5.19 6.91
N PRO A 129 21.11 -5.57 8.20
CA PRO A 129 20.64 -6.85 8.69
C PRO A 129 19.21 -7.07 8.22
N VAL A 130 19.03 -8.16 7.48
CA VAL A 130 17.77 -8.49 6.83
C VAL A 130 16.68 -8.43 7.90
N SER A 131 15.61 -7.67 7.67
CA SER A 131 14.53 -7.47 8.66
C SER A 131 14.19 -8.79 9.37
N PRO A 132 14.00 -8.80 10.71
CA PRO A 132 13.72 -10.02 11.47
C PRO A 132 12.61 -10.89 10.87
N ARG A 133 11.61 -10.24 10.25
CA ARG A 133 10.52 -10.90 9.51
C ARG A 133 11.00 -11.66 8.28
N ARG A 134 11.90 -11.06 7.49
CA ARG A 134 12.48 -11.68 6.30
C ARG A 134 13.47 -12.80 6.66
N MET A 135 14.22 -12.66 7.75
CA MET A 135 15.04 -13.77 8.29
C MET A 135 14.21 -14.95 8.75
N LYS A 136 13.11 -14.70 9.48
CA LYS A 136 12.15 -15.74 9.85
C LYS A 136 11.62 -16.44 8.60
N PHE A 137 11.14 -15.69 7.60
CA PHE A 137 10.66 -16.26 6.35
C PHE A 137 11.70 -17.16 5.67
N PHE A 138 12.95 -16.70 5.51
CA PHE A 138 14.00 -17.50 4.90
C PHE A 138 14.29 -18.80 5.67
N LYS A 139 14.26 -18.77 7.02
CA LYS A 139 14.40 -19.98 7.83
C LYS A 139 13.28 -20.99 7.56
N TYR A 140 12.03 -20.55 7.43
CA TYR A 140 10.91 -21.42 7.07
C TYR A 140 11.08 -22.02 5.66
N VAL A 141 11.46 -21.19 4.68
CA VAL A 141 11.69 -21.66 3.30
C VAL A 141 12.83 -22.68 3.24
N GLN A 142 13.94 -22.44 3.95
CA GLN A 142 15.07 -23.36 3.99
C GLN A 142 14.70 -24.72 4.59
N GLU A 143 13.92 -24.75 5.66
CA GLU A 143 13.48 -26.01 6.29
C GLU A 143 12.40 -26.71 5.47
N ALA A 144 11.51 -25.97 4.80
CA ALA A 144 10.47 -26.54 3.94
C ALA A 144 11.06 -27.30 2.74
N LYS A 145 12.17 -26.80 2.17
CA LYS A 145 12.89 -27.48 1.09
C LYS A 145 13.45 -28.85 1.47
N LYS A 146 13.71 -29.08 2.77
CA LYS A 146 14.24 -30.35 3.28
C LYS A 146 13.15 -31.37 3.60
N LEU A 147 11.88 -30.98 3.51
CA LEU A 147 10.73 -31.83 3.80
C LEU A 147 10.26 -32.55 2.53
N GLY A 148 9.81 -33.79 2.69
CA GLY A 148 9.15 -34.54 1.61
C GLY A 148 7.73 -34.04 1.34
N ARG A 149 7.04 -34.65 0.36
CA ARG A 149 5.70 -34.23 -0.12
C ARG A 149 4.65 -34.05 0.98
N ASN A 150 4.72 -34.83 2.06
CA ASN A 150 3.73 -34.83 3.15
C ASN A 150 4.24 -34.15 4.42
N GLY A 151 5.46 -33.63 4.42
CA GLY A 151 6.03 -32.98 5.59
C GLY A 151 5.36 -31.63 5.87
N LYS A 152 5.15 -31.32 7.15
CA LYS A 152 4.62 -30.03 7.58
C LYS A 152 5.56 -29.34 8.57
N LEU A 153 5.55 -28.00 8.54
CA LEU A 153 6.24 -27.16 9.50
C LEU A 153 5.24 -26.38 10.36
N THR A 154 5.57 -26.22 11.63
CA THR A 154 4.78 -25.45 12.60
C THR A 154 5.69 -24.47 13.37
N PRO A 155 5.20 -23.32 13.86
CA PRO A 155 5.99 -22.44 14.70
C PRO A 155 6.34 -23.06 16.05
N CYS A 156 7.60 -22.91 16.47
CA CYS A 156 8.03 -23.27 17.82
C CYS A 156 7.38 -22.33 18.86
N PRO A 157 6.80 -22.85 19.97
CA PRO A 157 6.21 -22.01 21.01
C PRO A 157 7.23 -21.15 21.76
N LYS A 158 8.51 -21.55 21.82
CA LYS A 158 9.57 -20.78 22.52
C LYS A 158 10.16 -19.66 21.68
N CYS A 159 10.43 -19.91 20.40
CA CYS A 159 11.21 -19.00 19.55
C CYS A 159 10.51 -18.62 18.24
N SER A 160 9.32 -19.18 17.97
CA SER A 160 8.53 -18.98 16.74
C SER A 160 9.23 -19.38 15.43
N LEU A 161 10.39 -20.03 15.49
CA LEU A 161 11.15 -20.55 14.35
C LEU A 161 10.56 -21.89 13.87
N PRO A 162 10.86 -22.34 12.64
CA PRO A 162 10.23 -23.54 12.09
C PRO A 162 10.54 -24.79 12.93
N SER A 163 9.52 -25.63 13.09
CA SER A 163 9.60 -26.92 13.77
C SER A 163 9.02 -27.99 12.85
N LYS A 164 9.69 -29.13 12.76
CA LYS A 164 9.21 -30.29 12.00
C LYS A 164 8.08 -30.96 12.74
N VAL A 165 7.03 -31.31 12.02
CA VAL A 165 5.84 -31.98 12.54
C VAL A 165 5.97 -33.48 12.33
N ASN A 166 5.86 -34.25 13.40
CA ASN A 166 5.67 -35.69 13.35
C ASN A 166 4.18 -35.97 13.59
N GLU A 167 3.47 -36.36 12.53
CA GLU A 167 2.02 -36.59 12.60
C GLU A 167 1.66 -37.82 13.45
N GLU A 168 2.47 -38.88 13.39
CA GLU A 168 2.29 -40.12 14.15
C GLU A 168 2.27 -39.89 15.67
N GLU A 169 3.24 -39.12 16.16
CA GLU A 169 3.36 -38.80 17.60
C GLU A 169 2.61 -37.51 17.99
N ARG A 170 2.00 -36.82 17.02
CA ARG A 170 1.45 -35.46 17.18
C ARG A 170 2.42 -34.52 17.90
N SER A 171 3.70 -34.61 17.54
CA SER A 171 4.79 -33.84 18.16
C SER A 171 5.43 -32.88 17.16
N GLY A 172 5.96 -31.77 17.67
CA GLY A 172 6.70 -30.77 16.93
C GLY A 172 8.11 -30.63 17.50
N GLN A 173 9.13 -30.65 16.65
CA GLN A 173 10.52 -30.47 17.06
C GLN A 173 11.15 -29.25 16.38
N CYS A 174 11.63 -28.28 17.15
CA CYS A 174 12.28 -27.09 16.60
C CYS A 174 13.56 -27.44 15.85
N THR A 175 13.71 -26.92 14.62
CA THR A 175 14.88 -27.22 13.76
C THR A 175 16.14 -26.46 14.16
N GLN A 176 16.00 -25.44 15.01
CA GLN A 176 17.14 -24.63 15.42
C GLN A 176 17.92 -25.37 16.51
N PHE A 177 19.20 -25.64 16.24
CA PHE A 177 20.11 -26.33 17.15
C PHE A 177 20.10 -25.77 18.58
N ARG A 178 20.01 -24.43 18.74
CA ARG A 178 19.99 -23.78 20.06
C ARG A 178 18.67 -23.93 20.82
N CYS A 179 17.57 -24.17 20.11
CA CYS A 179 16.26 -24.31 20.73
C CYS A 179 15.91 -25.78 20.93
N ALA A 180 15.98 -26.58 19.85
CA ALA A 180 15.74 -28.03 19.81
C ALA A 180 14.51 -28.51 20.60
N PHE A 181 13.54 -27.61 20.83
CA PHE A 181 12.45 -27.87 21.76
C PHE A 181 11.46 -28.84 21.12
N LEU A 182 11.17 -29.93 21.83
CA LEU A 182 10.19 -30.93 21.47
C LEU A 182 8.89 -30.65 22.24
N PHE A 183 7.80 -30.45 21.50
CA PHE A 183 6.51 -30.05 22.06
C PHE A 183 5.34 -30.84 21.48
N CYS A 184 4.23 -30.84 22.21
CA CYS A 184 2.98 -31.43 21.76
C CYS A 184 2.23 -30.46 20.85
N LEU A 185 1.72 -30.93 19.69
CA LEU A 185 1.00 -30.07 18.74
C LEU A 185 -0.37 -29.60 19.28
N GLN A 186 -0.91 -30.27 20.30
CA GLN A 186 -2.21 -29.93 20.88
C GLN A 186 -2.09 -28.80 21.91
N CYS A 187 -1.24 -28.97 22.92
CA CYS A 187 -1.09 -28.00 24.01
C CYS A 187 0.09 -27.02 23.83
N GLN A 188 0.97 -27.25 22.85
CA GLN A 188 2.20 -26.49 22.63
C GLN A 188 3.16 -26.45 23.85
N CYS A 189 2.96 -27.33 24.84
CA CYS A 189 3.88 -27.54 25.96
C CYS A 189 4.92 -28.63 25.64
N SER A 190 5.85 -28.85 26.57
CA SER A 190 6.82 -29.95 26.49
C SER A 190 6.16 -31.28 26.14
N PHE A 191 6.76 -32.03 25.22
CA PHE A 191 6.20 -33.29 24.74
C PHE A 191 6.04 -34.33 25.86
N HIS A 192 4.88 -34.98 25.90
CA HIS A 192 4.51 -35.97 26.91
C HIS A 192 4.19 -37.31 26.24
N LYS A 193 5.21 -38.16 26.08
CA LYS A 193 5.05 -39.48 25.45
C LYS A 193 4.19 -40.39 26.34
N GLY A 194 3.08 -40.91 25.80
CA GLY A 194 2.21 -41.86 26.48
C GLY A 194 1.32 -41.30 27.60
N THR A 195 1.44 -40.00 27.93
CA THR A 195 0.52 -39.32 28.85
C THR A 195 -0.57 -38.60 28.08
N ALA A 196 -1.83 -38.73 28.50
CA ALA A 196 -2.92 -37.99 27.89
C ALA A 196 -2.65 -36.47 27.96
N CYS A 197 -2.85 -35.78 26.84
CA CYS A 197 -2.70 -34.33 26.81
C CYS A 197 -3.76 -33.72 27.74
N LYS A 198 -3.34 -32.96 28.76
CA LYS A 198 -4.27 -32.31 29.70
C LYS A 198 -5.28 -31.38 29.01
N TYR A 199 -4.92 -30.86 27.83
CA TYR A 199 -5.78 -30.01 26.99
C TYR A 199 -6.76 -30.79 26.10
N PHE A 200 -6.65 -32.12 26.00
CA PHE A 200 -7.53 -32.97 25.19
C PHE A 200 -8.70 -33.56 26.02
N ILE A 201 -8.69 -33.40 27.35
CA ILE A 201 -9.75 -33.89 28.26
C ILE A 201 -10.83 -32.81 28.51
N THR A 202 -10.88 -31.76 27.70
CA THR A 202 -11.95 -30.76 27.79
C THR A 202 -12.67 -30.64 26.45
N SER A 203 -13.76 -31.38 26.36
CA SER A 203 -14.86 -31.14 25.42
C SER A 203 -15.49 -29.76 25.71
N SER A 204 -14.83 -28.66 25.30
CA SER A 204 -15.31 -27.25 25.28
C SER A 204 -15.76 -26.60 26.62
N PRO A 205 -15.84 -25.26 26.73
CA PRO A 205 -15.56 -24.21 25.75
C PRO A 205 -14.35 -23.34 26.13
N SER A 206 -13.84 -22.61 25.13
CA SER A 206 -12.96 -21.47 25.36
C SER A 206 -13.66 -20.43 26.23
N SER A 207 -13.33 -20.38 27.51
CA SER A 207 -13.53 -19.19 28.33
C SER A 207 -12.43 -19.11 29.37
N SER A 208 -11.30 -18.52 28.98
CA SER A 208 -10.72 -17.54 29.89
C SER A 208 -11.82 -16.55 30.28
N PRO A 209 -11.92 -16.09 31.54
CA PRO A 209 -12.81 -14.98 31.90
C PRO A 209 -12.25 -13.66 31.37
N SER A 210 -11.74 -13.64 30.14
CA SER A 210 -11.56 -12.45 29.36
C SER A 210 -12.94 -12.10 28.82
N LYS A 211 -13.65 -11.23 29.54
CA LYS A 211 -14.89 -10.53 29.15
C LYS A 211 -15.11 -10.66 27.64
N VAL A 212 -16.10 -11.45 27.23
CA VAL A 212 -16.60 -11.43 25.86
C VAL A 212 -17.14 -10.02 25.66
N SER A 213 -16.26 -9.14 25.17
CA SER A 213 -16.61 -7.81 24.71
C SER A 213 -17.39 -8.03 23.44
N HIS A 214 -18.70 -8.22 23.59
CA HIS A 214 -19.62 -8.03 22.49
C HIS A 214 -19.24 -6.70 21.84
N HIS A 215 -18.69 -6.76 20.63
CA HIS A 215 -18.44 -5.55 19.85
C HIS A 215 -19.81 -5.01 19.47
N ILE A 216 -20.39 -4.22 20.37
CA ILE A 216 -21.67 -3.57 20.18
C ILE A 216 -21.54 -2.76 18.89
N ILE A 217 -22.46 -3.00 17.97
CA ILE A 217 -22.56 -2.28 16.70
C ILE A 217 -22.67 -0.79 17.04
N GLY A 218 -21.71 0.01 16.54
CA GLY A 218 -21.61 1.43 16.86
C GLY A 218 -20.70 1.80 18.03
N SER A 219 -20.02 0.85 18.68
CA SER A 219 -18.99 1.13 19.68
C SER A 219 -17.85 1.97 19.09
N ARG A 220 -17.15 2.74 19.95
CA ARG A 220 -16.02 3.57 19.52
C ARG A 220 -14.93 2.77 18.81
N GLN A 221 -14.76 1.51 19.20
CA GLN A 221 -13.80 0.57 18.62
C GLN A 221 -14.27 0.04 17.26
N SER A 222 -15.55 -0.34 17.12
CA SER A 222 -16.18 -0.71 15.84
C SER A 222 -16.13 0.46 14.83
N LYS A 223 -16.50 1.67 15.23
CA LYS A 223 -16.42 2.87 14.38
C LYS A 223 -14.98 3.18 13.92
N LYS A 224 -13.99 2.99 14.79
CA LYS A 224 -12.58 3.21 14.44
C LYS A 224 -12.07 2.13 13.47
N ALA A 225 -12.55 0.89 13.56
CA ALA A 225 -12.22 -0.18 12.62
C ALA A 225 -12.84 0.07 11.24
N LEU A 226 -14.11 0.51 11.17
CA LEU A 226 -14.78 0.83 9.91
C LEU A 226 -14.14 2.02 9.19
N ARG A 227 -13.60 3.01 9.90
CA ARG A 227 -12.86 4.14 9.30
C ARG A 227 -11.54 3.73 8.61
N ARG A 228 -11.09 2.48 8.78
CA ARG A 228 -9.84 1.96 8.21
C ARG A 228 -10.07 1.05 7.00
N LEU A 229 -11.33 0.76 6.65
CA LEU A 229 -11.76 0.15 5.40
C LEU A 229 -12.05 1.25 4.38
#